data_AF-A0A2T1G641-F1
#
_entry.id   AF-A0A2T1G641-F1
#
_cell.length_a   1.000
_cell.length_b   1.000
_cell.length_c   1.000
_cell.angle_alpha   90.00
_cell.angle_beta   90.00
_cell.angle_gamma   90.00
#
_symmetry.space_group_name_H-M   'P 1'
#
loop_
_entity.id
_entity.type
_entity.pdbx_description
1 polymer ?
#
loop_
_entity_poly.entity_id
_entity_poly.type
_entity_poly.pdbx_seq_one_letter_code
_entity_poly.pdbx_strand_id
1 'polypeptide(L)'
;MKKLTKLRTKLNLQENRLRENFEMLDQIRADAVNDIESLTEDFQHLTLVAESIRRNYRALLAQNQLLKDTLLSIVDECDCWPQNRCDSCQQILKIIACDNSEQKPDAARKYRTILSQLRNLG
;
A
#
# COMPACT_ATOMS: atom_id res chain seq x y z
N MET A 1 -39.89 -26.21 -52.77
CA MET A 1 -38.45 -26.18 -52.44
C MET A 1 -37.95 -24.86 -51.82
N LYS A 2 -38.36 -23.66 -52.27
CA LYS A 2 -37.89 -22.36 -51.74
C LYS A 2 -38.09 -22.11 -50.22
N LYS A 3 -39.08 -22.72 -49.58
CA LYS A 3 -39.33 -22.61 -48.12
C LYS A 3 -38.32 -23.40 -47.28
N LEU A 4 -37.93 -24.59 -47.74
CA LEU A 4 -36.98 -25.47 -47.05
C LEU A 4 -35.56 -24.90 -47.07
N THR A 5 -35.15 -24.31 -48.19
CA THR A 5 -33.85 -23.63 -48.29
C THR A 5 -33.77 -22.43 -47.34
N LYS A 6 -34.79 -21.56 -47.29
CA LYS A 6 -34.84 -20.42 -46.35
C LYS A 6 -34.74 -20.83 -44.88
N LEU A 7 -35.39 -21.93 -44.48
CA LEU A 7 -35.31 -22.44 -43.10
C LEU A 7 -33.90 -22.92 -42.76
N ARG A 8 -33.26 -23.66 -43.68
CA ARG A 8 -31.88 -24.17 -43.51
C ARG A 8 -30.86 -23.04 -43.43
N THR A 9 -31.01 -21.98 -44.23
CA THR A 9 -30.12 -20.80 -44.16
C THR A 9 -30.30 -20.03 -42.84
N LYS A 10 -31.53 -19.93 -42.32
CA LYS A 10 -31.82 -19.23 -41.06
C LYS A 10 -31.28 -19.99 -39.83
N LEU A 11 -31.36 -21.33 -39.85
CA LEU A 11 -30.75 -22.21 -38.85
C LEU A 11 -29.22 -22.10 -38.84
N ASN A 12 -28.57 -22.13 -40.01
CA ASN A 12 -27.12 -21.92 -40.10
C ASN A 12 -26.68 -20.54 -39.59
N LEU A 13 -27.44 -19.49 -39.85
CA LEU A 13 -27.16 -18.14 -39.33
C LEU A 13 -27.27 -18.07 -37.80
N GLN A 14 -28.22 -18.81 -37.20
CA GLN A 14 -28.34 -18.90 -35.74
C GLN A 14 -27.22 -19.73 -35.13
N GLU A 15 -26.82 -20.85 -35.76
CA GLU A 15 -25.71 -21.68 -35.30
C GLU A 15 -24.38 -20.91 -35.35
N ASN A 16 -24.11 -20.18 -36.43
CA ASN A 16 -22.90 -19.38 -36.56
C ASN A 16 -22.83 -18.27 -35.49
N ARG A 17 -23.93 -17.55 -35.24
CA ARG A 17 -23.98 -16.56 -34.14
C ARG A 17 -23.77 -17.19 -32.77
N LEU A 18 -24.32 -18.38 -32.53
CA LEU A 18 -24.10 -19.08 -31.27
C LEU A 18 -22.63 -19.45 -31.09
N ARG A 19 -21.97 -19.96 -32.14
CA ARG A 19 -20.52 -20.24 -32.12
C ARG A 19 -19.69 -18.98 -31.86
N GLU A 20 -19.95 -17.89 -32.59
CA GLU A 20 -19.29 -16.60 -32.40
C GLU A 20 -19.45 -16.09 -30.95
N ASN A 21 -20.65 -16.22 -30.38
CA ASN A 21 -20.90 -15.85 -28.99
C ASN A 21 -20.12 -16.74 -27.99
N PHE A 22 -20.04 -18.04 -28.24
CA PHE A 22 -19.26 -18.94 -27.37
C PHE A 22 -17.76 -18.65 -27.46
N GLU A 23 -17.22 -18.43 -28.66
CA GLU A 23 -15.83 -18.03 -28.86
C GLU A 23 -15.52 -16.69 -28.16
N MET A 24 -16.43 -15.72 -28.26
CA MET A 24 -16.30 -14.45 -27.54
C MET A 24 -16.32 -14.65 -26.02
N LEU A 25 -17.17 -15.52 -25.48
CA LEU A 25 -17.21 -15.84 -24.05
C LEU A 25 -15.93 -16.52 -23.58
N ASP A 26 -15.38 -17.44 -24.37
CA ASP A 26 -14.12 -18.10 -24.07
C ASP A 26 -12.96 -17.09 -24.07
N GLN A 27 -12.98 -16.13 -24.99
CA GLN A 27 -11.98 -15.06 -25.03
C GLN A 27 -12.08 -14.11 -23.84
N ILE A 28 -13.30 -13.66 -23.49
CA ILE A 28 -13.54 -12.85 -22.28
C ILE A 28 -13.05 -13.61 -21.04
N ARG A 29 -13.29 -14.92 -20.97
CA ARG A 29 -12.84 -15.74 -19.84
C ARG A 29 -11.32 -15.82 -19.77
N ALA A 30 -10.64 -16.01 -20.89
CA ALA A 30 -9.18 -16.04 -20.94
C ALA A 30 -8.58 -14.69 -20.53
N ASP A 31 -9.13 -13.58 -21.05
CA ASP A 31 -8.70 -12.23 -20.69
C ASP A 31 -8.91 -11.96 -19.19
N ALA A 32 -10.07 -12.32 -18.64
CA ALA A 32 -10.34 -12.16 -17.21
C ALA A 32 -9.40 -12.99 -16.33
N VAL A 33 -9.01 -14.20 -16.76
CA VAL A 33 -8.01 -15.00 -16.03
C VAL A 33 -6.65 -14.31 -16.05
N ASN A 34 -6.20 -13.82 -17.20
CA ASN A 34 -4.94 -13.09 -17.32
C ASN A 34 -4.94 -11.82 -16.45
N ASP A 35 -6.04 -11.06 -16.43
CA ASP A 35 -6.18 -9.87 -15.61
C ASP A 35 -6.09 -10.21 -14.11
N ILE A 36 -6.72 -11.31 -13.67
CA ILE A 36 -6.65 -11.78 -12.28
C ILE A 36 -5.22 -12.21 -11.91
N GLU A 37 -4.52 -12.90 -12.83
CA GLU A 37 -3.12 -13.30 -12.63
C GLU A 37 -2.21 -12.07 -12.51
N SER A 38 -2.33 -11.10 -13.42
CA SER A 38 -1.59 -9.84 -13.36
C SER A 38 -1.87 -9.07 -12.07
N LEU A 39 -3.13 -8.99 -11.65
CA LEU A 39 -3.50 -8.34 -10.40
C LEU A 39 -2.92 -9.06 -9.17
N THR A 40 -2.77 -10.39 -9.24
CA THR A 40 -2.14 -11.18 -8.18
C THR A 40 -0.66 -10.87 -8.06
N GLU A 41 0.05 -10.73 -9.18
CA GLU A 41 1.46 -10.31 -9.22
C GLU A 41 1.63 -8.89 -8.63
N ASP A 42 0.74 -7.96 -9.00
CA ASP A 42 0.74 -6.60 -8.44
C ASP A 42 0.56 -6.61 -6.92
N PHE A 43 -0.37 -7.41 -6.38
CA PHE A 43 -0.55 -7.54 -4.94
C PHE A 43 0.68 -8.12 -4.22
N GLN A 44 1.36 -9.09 -4.84
CA GLN A 44 2.61 -9.63 -4.30
C GLN A 44 3.69 -8.54 -4.26
N HIS A 45 3.84 -7.78 -5.33
CA HIS A 45 4.80 -6.68 -5.39
C HIS A 45 4.50 -5.59 -4.34
N LEU A 46 3.24 -5.16 -4.21
CA LEU A 46 2.81 -4.21 -3.18
C LEU A 46 3.12 -4.71 -1.77
N THR A 47 2.95 -6.00 -1.51
CA THR A 47 3.30 -6.62 -0.23
C THR A 47 4.79 -6.51 0.07
N LEU A 48 5.65 -6.80 -0.91
CA LEU A 48 7.11 -6.66 -0.77
C LEU A 48 7.53 -5.21 -0.50
N VAL A 49 6.92 -4.25 -1.21
CA VAL A 49 7.19 -2.82 -1.00
C VAL A 49 6.76 -2.40 0.41
N ALA A 50 5.57 -2.79 0.86
CA ALA A 50 5.08 -2.48 2.20
C ALA A 50 5.99 -3.07 3.30
N GLU A 51 6.49 -4.30 3.10
CA GLU A 51 7.46 -4.90 4.00
C GLU A 51 8.78 -4.14 4.05
N SER A 52 9.30 -3.72 2.89
CA SER A 52 10.52 -2.93 2.78
C SER A 52 10.38 -1.61 3.53
N ILE A 53 9.29 -0.86 3.31
CA ILE A 53 8.99 0.38 4.01
C ILE A 53 8.94 0.14 5.52
N ARG A 54 8.25 -0.92 5.97
CA ARG A 54 8.15 -1.26 7.40
C ARG A 54 9.53 -1.55 8.00
N ARG A 55 10.39 -2.30 7.31
CA ARG A 55 11.75 -2.63 7.78
C ARG A 55 12.60 -1.35 7.88
N ASN A 56 12.57 -0.51 6.85
CA ASN A 56 13.32 0.74 6.82
C ASN A 56 12.86 1.71 7.92
N TYR A 57 11.54 1.83 8.13
CA TYR A 57 11.00 2.66 9.18
C TYR A 57 11.43 2.18 10.57
N ARG A 58 11.41 0.86 10.83
CA ARG A 58 11.92 0.30 12.10
C ARG A 58 13.41 0.57 12.29
N ALA A 59 14.22 0.42 11.25
CA ALA A 59 15.64 0.72 11.31
C ALA A 59 15.90 2.20 11.63
N LEU A 60 15.14 3.10 10.99
CA LEU A 60 15.22 4.55 11.26
C LEU A 60 14.82 4.89 12.70
N LEU A 61 13.75 4.28 13.22
CA LEU A 61 13.37 4.45 14.63
C LEU A 61 14.47 3.97 15.59
N ALA A 62 15.11 2.84 15.30
CA ALA A 62 16.20 2.33 16.12
C ALA A 62 17.43 3.26 16.08
N GLN A 63 17.77 3.82 14.91
CA GLN A 63 18.85 4.81 14.78
C GLN A 63 18.54 6.11 15.50
N ASN A 64 17.30 6.61 15.42
CA ASN A 64 16.87 7.79 16.16
C ASN A 64 16.96 7.57 17.67
N GLN A 65 16.56 6.39 18.16
CA GLN A 65 16.70 6.05 19.57
C GLN A 65 18.16 6.02 19.99
N LEU A 66 19.03 5.36 19.20
CA LEU A 66 20.47 5.31 19.47
C LEU A 66 21.08 6.72 19.51
N LEU A 67 20.72 7.59 18.58
CA LEU A 67 21.19 8.97 18.54
C LEU A 67 20.74 9.74 19.78
N LYS A 68 19.48 9.57 20.20
CA LYS A 68 18.94 10.18 21.41
C LYS A 68 19.70 9.73 22.65
N ASP A 69 19.92 8.43 22.81
CA ASP A 69 20.68 7.87 23.93
C ASP A 69 22.12 8.39 23.93
N THR A 70 22.74 8.50 22.75
CA THR A 70 24.10 9.05 22.59
C THR A 70 24.15 10.51 23.01
N LEU A 71 23.18 11.32 22.57
CA LEU A 71 23.09 12.73 22.94
C LEU A 71 22.86 12.92 24.45
N LEU A 72 22.07 12.06 25.09
CA LEU A 72 21.91 12.06 26.54
C LEU A 72 23.22 11.71 27.25
N SER A 73 23.95 10.69 26.78
CA SER A 73 25.28 10.34 27.32
C SER A 73 26.24 11.53 27.26
N ILE A 74 26.26 12.26 26.14
CA ILE A 74 27.09 13.47 25.99
C ILE A 74 26.72 14.55 27.01
N VAL A 75 25.42 14.73 27.30
CA VAL A 75 24.96 15.68 28.32
C VAL A 75 25.35 15.23 29.74
N ASP A 76 25.31 13.92 30.00
CA ASP A 76 25.68 13.35 31.29
C ASP A 76 27.19 13.41 31.54
N GLU A 77 28.00 13.23 30.51
CA GLU A 77 29.47 13.34 30.56
C GLU A 77 29.99 14.79 30.54
N CYS A 78 29.10 15.77 30.31
CA CYS A 78 29.50 17.17 30.32
C CYS A 78 29.66 17.69 31.76
N ASP A 79 30.78 18.35 32.04
CA ASP A 79 31.12 18.97 33.35
C ASP A 79 30.18 20.12 33.78
N CYS A 80 29.12 20.41 33.03
CA CYS A 80 28.14 21.43 33.41
C CYS A 80 27.19 20.92 34.49
N TRP A 81 26.90 21.77 35.48
CA TRP A 81 26.06 21.42 36.62
C TRP A 81 24.62 21.13 36.15
N PRO A 82 23.92 20.13 36.71
CA PRO A 82 22.56 19.81 36.30
C PRO A 82 21.57 20.98 36.35
N GLN A 83 21.75 21.88 37.32
CA GLN A 83 20.92 23.09 37.51
C GLN A 83 21.39 24.28 36.66
N ASN A 84 22.55 24.18 36.00
CA ASN A 84 23.13 25.21 35.15
C ASN A 84 23.84 24.58 33.95
N ARG A 85 23.06 23.90 33.10
CA ARG A 85 23.55 23.26 31.87
C ARG A 85 24.07 24.32 30.91
N CYS A 86 25.18 24.04 30.22
CA CYS A 86 25.71 24.92 29.18
C CYS A 86 24.77 24.99 27.96
N ASP A 87 24.92 26.02 27.13
CA ASP A 87 24.04 26.28 25.97
C ASP A 87 23.89 25.05 25.04
N SER A 88 24.96 24.30 24.79
CA SER A 88 24.92 23.07 23.99
C SER A 88 24.07 21.98 24.64
N CYS A 89 24.24 21.72 25.94
CA CYS A 89 23.42 20.75 26.66
C CYS A 89 21.95 21.16 26.70
N GLN A 90 21.67 22.46 26.88
CA GLN A 90 20.30 22.97 26.85
C GLN A 90 19.65 22.79 25.47
N GLN A 91 20.38 23.06 24.38
CA GLN A 91 19.89 22.83 23.02
C GLN A 91 19.59 21.36 22.75
N ILE A 92 20.51 20.46 23.13
CA ILE A 92 20.33 19.01 23.00
C ILE A 92 19.07 18.56 23.75
N LEU A 93 18.93 18.95 25.02
CA LEU A 93 17.76 18.60 25.84
C LEU A 93 16.46 19.15 25.24
N LYS A 94 16.49 20.35 24.67
CA LYS A 94 15.32 20.94 23.99
C LYS A 94 14.93 20.16 22.74
N ILE A 95 15.89 19.77 21.90
CA ILE A 95 15.65 18.96 20.70
C ILE A 95 15.01 17.63 21.08
N ILE A 96 15.54 16.97 22.12
CA ILE A 96 15.02 15.69 22.62
C ILE A 96 13.61 15.84 23.24
N ALA A 97 13.31 16.98 23.86
CA ALA A 97 12.02 17.23 24.51
C ALA A 97 10.89 17.62 23.52
N CYS A 98 11.23 18.19 22.35
CA CYS A 98 10.24 18.57 21.33
C CYS A 98 9.49 17.36 20.70
N ASP A 99 9.93 16.13 20.97
CA ASP A 99 9.37 14.88 20.42
C ASP A 99 7.92 14.55 20.86
N ASN A 100 7.25 15.39 21.66
CA ASN A 100 5.97 15.06 22.29
C ASN A 100 4.72 15.84 21.81
N SER A 101 4.81 16.82 20.91
CA SER A 101 3.62 17.66 20.60
C SER A 101 3.10 17.66 19.16
N GLU A 102 3.80 17.10 18.19
CA GLU A 102 3.29 17.07 16.81
C GLU A 102 2.88 15.66 16.40
N GLN A 103 1.61 15.37 16.72
CA GLN A 103 0.75 14.41 16.03
C GLN A 103 1.47 13.14 15.58
N LYS A 104 1.43 12.08 16.42
CA LYS A 104 1.36 10.72 15.88
C LYS A 104 0.30 10.76 14.79
N PRO A 105 0.65 10.63 13.49
CA PRO A 105 -0.40 10.44 12.51
C PRO A 105 -1.02 9.12 12.94
N ASP A 106 -2.29 9.16 13.35
CA ASP A 106 -3.06 7.96 13.60
C ASP A 106 -3.18 7.26 12.25
N ALA A 107 -2.14 6.50 11.91
CA ALA A 107 -2.00 5.79 10.65
C ALA A 107 -3.17 4.83 10.50
N ALA A 108 -3.68 4.30 11.63
CA ALA A 108 -4.89 3.50 11.67
C ALA A 108 -6.16 4.30 11.37
N ARG A 109 -6.22 5.60 11.67
CA ARG A 109 -7.33 6.49 11.22
C ARG A 109 -7.24 6.77 9.72
N LYS A 110 -6.05 7.11 9.19
CA LYS A 110 -5.86 7.31 7.76
C LYS A 110 -6.17 6.03 6.95
N TYR A 111 -5.73 4.87 7.42
CA TYR A 111 -6.04 3.58 6.81
C TYR A 111 -7.53 3.27 6.86
N ARG A 112 -8.20 3.52 7.99
CA ARG A 112 -9.66 3.36 8.11
C ARG A 112 -10.42 4.27 7.15
N THR A 113 -9.96 5.51 6.95
CA THR A 113 -10.56 6.43 5.98
C THR A 113 -10.44 5.91 4.55
N ILE A 114 -9.25 5.44 4.15
CA ILE A 114 -9.03 4.87 2.80
C ILE A 114 -9.91 3.62 2.60
N LEU A 115 -9.95 2.71 3.56
CA LEU A 115 -10.81 1.53 3.51
C LEU A 115 -12.30 1.90 3.43
N SER A 116 -12.72 2.95 4.13
CA SER A 116 -14.11 3.42 4.05
C SER A 116 -14.47 4.04 2.69
N GLN A 117 -13.52 4.73 2.05
CA GLN A 117 -13.70 5.28 0.71
C GLN A 117 -13.80 4.19 -0.34
N LEU A 118 -12.93 3.17 -0.27
CA LEU A 118 -12.97 2.01 -1.16
C LEU A 118 -14.28 1.23 -1.03
N ARG A 119 -14.83 1.13 0.19
CA ARG A 119 -16.10 0.44 0.45
C ARG A 119 -17.33 1.18 -0.09
N ASN A 120 -17.24 2.50 -0.30
CA ASN A 120 -18.33 3.32 -0.84
C ASN A 120 -18.28 3.43 -2.37
N LEU A 121 -17.27 2.85 -3.02
CA LEU A 121 -17.10 2.83 -4.48
C LEU A 121 -17.61 1.53 -5.12
N GLY A 122 -18.02 0.53 -4.32
CA GLY A 122 -18.68 -0.70 -4.75
C GLY A 122 -20.12 -0.76 -4.25
#